data_AF-A0A1F2Z1F8-F1
#
_entry.id   AF-A0A1F2Z1F8-F1
#
_cell.length_a   1.000
_cell.length_b   1.000
_cell.length_c   1.000
_cell.angle_alpha   90.00
_cell.angle_beta   90.00
_cell.angle_gamma   90.00
#
_symmetry.space_group_name_H-M   'P 1'
#
loop_
_entity.id
_entity.type
_entity.pdbx_description
1 polymer ?
#
loop_
_entity_poly.entity_id
_entity_poly.type
_entity_poly.pdbx_seq_one_letter_code
_entity_poly.pdbx_strand_id
1 'polypeptide(L)'
;MVAGDVDLDGITIVQDIPTSTYLIDLNGGTIKDLAGNDLTPLTFTPPNTSNVKVNYPSLSMDFIADADGRYTLNGTAYNDLTAFLTAAGGSYTRPSAGTYFDSTGTLQTAASGIPRFDYDPTTLVARGILIEEQRTNSIRNSTMSGAAVGTLPTGWGTFINQGGGSIGISVVGTGVENGLNYVDIRTNGTTGTSTYIYIIPSNANHITAAVADNWNFSGYITRSAGSATGVASTSLTIYELNSSSGYTAAGTYSVSISASSLASQRKTALRTLTAAATAYVWPYIIVTFSNNTAIDVTYRIAGLQMEKGSAPTSYIPTTSAAVTRSADTLTIPTASWYNNSAGTAYLSAVKPVSRGVSSRFYSLYPSGSGEVSVINHSSAGSQIVLNVADSTGASVVGTSITGLNVGSIFKSAFAFNLNDFAASTNGGSITTDTSGSFPTMTTLRIGDSTTSNRSINSTIEKFRYYPSRVGDAQLQLLTQ
;
A
#
# COMPACT_ATOMS: atom_id res chain seq x y z
N MET A 1 -25.38 32.53 15.84
CA MET A 1 -25.08 33.93 16.17
C MET A 1 -23.57 34.07 16.28
N VAL A 2 -23.00 34.77 15.29
CA VAL A 2 -21.62 35.29 15.14
C VAL A 2 -20.53 34.21 15.01
N ALA A 3 -19.62 34.22 14.02
CA ALA A 3 -19.16 35.30 13.17
C ALA A 3 -19.31 34.98 11.67
N GLY A 4 -20.04 35.84 10.97
CA GLY A 4 -19.86 36.00 9.54
C GLY A 4 -18.50 36.62 9.25
N ASP A 5 -18.03 36.39 8.04
CA ASP A 5 -16.78 36.90 7.52
C ASP A 5 -16.70 38.43 7.68
N VAL A 6 -15.50 38.90 8.00
CA VAL A 6 -15.13 40.30 8.13
C VAL A 6 -14.11 40.59 7.03
N ASP A 7 -14.50 40.33 5.78
CA ASP A 7 -13.79 40.83 4.62
C ASP A 7 -14.44 42.16 4.18
N LEU A 8 -13.58 43.17 4.10
CA LEU A 8 -13.92 44.57 3.89
C LEU A 8 -13.96 44.90 2.38
N ASP A 9 -14.24 43.91 1.52
CA ASP A 9 -14.22 43.98 0.05
C ASP A 9 -15.59 43.69 -0.61
N GLY A 10 -16.62 43.38 0.18
CA GLY A 10 -18.02 43.47 -0.27
C GLY A 10 -18.47 42.40 -1.26
N ILE A 11 -17.80 41.25 -1.30
CA ILE A 11 -18.16 40.14 -2.20
C ILE A 11 -18.86 39.05 -1.40
N THR A 12 -20.20 38.94 -1.54
CA THR A 12 -20.96 37.84 -0.94
C THR A 12 -21.01 36.65 -1.91
N ILE A 13 -20.60 35.47 -1.45
CA ILE A 13 -20.77 34.22 -2.19
C ILE A 13 -22.10 33.58 -1.77
N VAL A 14 -23.00 33.35 -2.73
CA VAL A 14 -24.32 32.75 -2.47
C VAL A 14 -24.39 31.39 -3.15
N GLN A 15 -24.93 30.42 -2.41
CA GLN A 15 -25.17 29.07 -2.93
C GLN A 15 -26.50 29.04 -3.69
N ASP A 16 -26.46 28.70 -4.98
CA ASP A 16 -27.66 28.50 -5.79
C ASP A 16 -28.31 27.16 -5.42
N ILE A 17 -29.42 27.21 -4.67
CA ILE A 17 -30.07 26.06 -4.03
C ILE A 17 -30.51 24.94 -5.00
N PRO A 18 -30.95 25.20 -6.25
CA PRO A 18 -31.31 24.15 -7.18
C PRO A 18 -30.10 23.42 -7.81
N THR A 19 -28.94 24.06 -7.88
CA THR A 19 -27.77 23.55 -8.62
C THR A 19 -26.56 23.23 -7.73
N SER A 20 -26.61 23.60 -6.45
CA SER A 20 -25.49 23.47 -5.49
C SER A 20 -24.21 24.17 -5.93
N THR A 21 -24.31 25.16 -6.83
CA THR A 21 -23.18 25.93 -7.32
C THR A 21 -22.95 27.14 -6.41
N TYR A 22 -21.71 27.38 -6.00
CA TYR A 22 -21.34 28.60 -5.28
C TYR A 22 -21.03 29.68 -6.32
N LEU A 23 -21.91 30.68 -6.40
CA LEU A 23 -21.75 31.81 -7.31
C LEU A 23 -21.27 33.03 -6.52
N ILE A 24 -20.34 33.78 -7.10
CA ILE A 24 -20.09 35.15 -6.68
C ILE A 24 -21.35 35.93 -7.05
N ASP A 25 -22.10 36.43 -6.06
CA ASP A 25 -23.30 37.23 -6.32
C ASP A 25 -22.90 38.64 -6.77
N LEU A 26 -22.73 38.80 -8.08
CA LEU A 26 -22.48 40.09 -8.72
C LEU A 26 -23.77 40.92 -8.92
N ASN A 27 -24.94 40.36 -8.61
CA ASN A 27 -26.23 41.04 -8.79
C ASN A 27 -26.72 41.74 -7.51
N GLY A 28 -26.07 41.48 -6.37
CA GLY A 28 -26.39 42.09 -5.08
C GLY A 28 -25.53 43.31 -4.68
N GLY A 29 -24.40 43.59 -5.35
CA GLY A 29 -23.46 44.66 -4.98
C GLY A 29 -23.47 45.87 -5.91
N THR A 30 -23.58 47.09 -5.39
CA THR A 30 -23.44 48.33 -6.17
C THR A 30 -21.97 48.67 -6.38
N ILE A 31 -21.48 48.57 -7.63
CA ILE A 31 -20.14 49.05 -8.00
C ILE A 31 -20.23 50.57 -8.22
N LYS A 32 -19.49 51.35 -7.42
CA LYS A 32 -19.43 52.81 -7.49
C LYS A 32 -18.06 53.27 -7.99
N ASP A 33 -18.01 54.39 -8.72
CA ASP A 33 -16.74 55.04 -9.06
C ASP A 33 -16.09 55.71 -7.84
N LEU A 34 -14.89 56.26 -8.00
CA LEU A 34 -14.17 56.96 -6.91
C LEU A 34 -14.91 58.20 -6.37
N ALA A 35 -15.94 58.67 -7.08
CA ALA A 35 -16.80 59.78 -6.70
C ALA A 35 -18.16 59.31 -6.12
N GLY A 36 -18.38 57.99 -5.98
CA GLY A 36 -19.58 57.40 -5.37
C GLY A 36 -20.76 57.23 -6.33
N ASN A 37 -20.58 57.48 -7.63
CA ASN A 37 -21.62 57.32 -8.64
C ASN A 37 -21.82 55.84 -8.99
N ASP A 38 -23.07 55.42 -9.17
CA ASP A 38 -23.39 54.05 -9.58
C ASP A 38 -22.91 53.80 -11.02
N LEU A 39 -22.05 52.80 -11.22
CA LEU A 39 -21.61 52.36 -12.54
C LEU A 39 -22.64 51.40 -13.13
N THR A 40 -23.80 51.94 -13.51
CA THR A 40 -24.87 51.18 -14.17
C THR A 40 -24.92 51.44 -15.67
N PRO A 41 -25.02 50.40 -16.53
CA PRO A 41 -24.83 48.98 -16.28
C PRO A 41 -23.51 48.45 -16.87
N LEU A 42 -22.59 48.01 -16.02
CA LEU A 42 -21.52 47.09 -16.43
C LEU A 42 -22.13 45.68 -16.56
N THR A 43 -22.65 45.35 -17.74
CA THR A 43 -23.07 43.97 -18.04
C THR A 43 -21.83 43.11 -18.25
N PHE A 44 -21.38 42.40 -17.21
CA PHE A 44 -20.40 41.34 -17.37
C PHE A 44 -21.11 40.10 -17.93
N THR A 45 -20.96 39.84 -19.23
CA THR A 45 -21.32 38.55 -19.79
C THR A 45 -20.13 37.62 -19.56
N PRO A 46 -20.27 36.53 -18.77
CA PRO A 46 -19.21 35.53 -18.69
C PRO A 46 -18.84 35.11 -20.11
N PRO A 47 -17.54 35.02 -20.46
CA PRO A 47 -17.15 34.62 -21.80
C PRO A 47 -17.82 33.30 -22.16
N ASN A 48 -18.34 33.19 -23.39
CA ASN A 48 -18.96 31.97 -23.88
C ASN A 48 -17.97 30.80 -23.77
N THR A 49 -18.19 29.92 -22.81
CA THR A 49 -17.35 28.74 -22.56
C THR A 49 -17.82 27.50 -23.32
N SER A 50 -18.83 27.59 -24.18
CA SER A 50 -19.35 26.46 -24.96
C SER A 50 -18.30 25.80 -25.87
N ASN A 51 -17.19 26.50 -26.14
CA ASN A 51 -16.03 25.99 -26.88
C ASN A 51 -14.73 25.93 -26.03
N VAL A 52 -14.83 26.16 -24.72
CA VAL A 52 -13.70 26.00 -23.79
C VAL A 52 -13.62 24.53 -23.42
N LYS A 53 -12.73 23.79 -24.10
CA LYS A 53 -12.35 22.45 -23.66
C LYS A 53 -11.48 22.57 -22.42
N VAL A 54 -12.08 22.43 -21.25
CA VAL A 54 -11.28 22.14 -20.06
C VAL A 54 -10.77 20.72 -20.23
N ASN A 55 -9.45 20.53 -20.24
CA ASN A 55 -8.81 19.22 -20.28
C ASN A 55 -9.03 18.51 -18.94
N TYR A 56 -10.27 18.15 -18.64
CA TYR A 56 -10.57 17.24 -17.54
C TYR A 56 -10.12 15.84 -17.94
N PRO A 57 -9.67 15.02 -16.98
CA PRO A 57 -9.46 13.62 -17.24
C PRO A 57 -10.78 12.99 -17.71
N SER A 58 -10.73 12.22 -18.79
CA SER A 58 -11.87 11.42 -19.26
C SER A 58 -12.14 10.23 -18.34
N LEU A 59 -11.16 9.84 -17.53
CA LEU A 59 -11.28 8.86 -16.46
C LEU A 59 -10.50 9.36 -15.24
N SER A 60 -11.13 9.51 -14.09
CA SER A 60 -10.46 9.81 -12.82
C SER A 60 -10.91 8.84 -11.75
N MET A 61 -9.96 8.34 -10.98
CA MET A 61 -10.18 7.59 -9.76
C MET A 61 -9.38 8.23 -8.64
N ASP A 62 -10.06 8.79 -7.65
CA ASP A 62 -9.49 9.28 -6.41
C ASP A 62 -9.90 8.33 -5.28
N PHE A 63 -8.94 7.54 -4.79
CA PHE A 63 -9.18 6.50 -3.80
C PHE A 63 -8.95 6.99 -2.37
N ILE A 64 -8.58 8.26 -2.18
CA ILE A 64 -8.48 8.89 -0.87
C ILE A 64 -9.88 9.23 -0.37
N ALA A 65 -10.10 9.08 0.94
CA ALA A 65 -11.44 9.25 1.48
C ALA A 65 -11.84 10.71 1.73
N ASP A 66 -12.73 11.25 0.90
CA ASP A 66 -13.59 12.41 1.20
C ASP A 66 -15.02 12.20 0.64
N ALA A 67 -15.99 12.97 1.11
CA ALA A 67 -17.42 12.65 0.92
C ALA A 67 -18.00 13.05 -0.45
N ASP A 68 -17.22 13.68 -1.35
CA ASP A 68 -17.76 14.28 -2.58
C ASP A 68 -16.90 13.96 -3.82
N GLY A 69 -17.50 13.38 -4.88
CA GLY A 69 -16.97 13.44 -6.25
C GLY A 69 -15.66 12.70 -6.59
N ARG A 70 -15.43 11.52 -6.00
CA ARG A 70 -14.16 10.75 -6.11
C ARG A 70 -13.82 10.20 -7.50
N TYR A 71 -14.82 9.89 -8.31
CA TYR A 71 -14.63 9.19 -9.57
C TYR A 71 -15.27 9.97 -10.70
N THR A 72 -14.61 10.05 -11.86
CA THR A 72 -15.21 10.67 -13.03
C THR A 72 -15.03 9.81 -14.27
N LEU A 73 -16.08 9.77 -15.10
CA LEU A 73 -16.08 9.12 -16.41
C LEU A 73 -16.70 10.10 -17.41
N ASN A 74 -15.91 10.58 -18.38
CA ASN A 74 -16.32 11.53 -19.41
C ASN A 74 -17.04 12.77 -18.85
N GLY A 75 -16.54 13.31 -17.73
CA GLY A 75 -17.12 14.47 -17.05
C GLY A 75 -18.28 14.17 -16.12
N THR A 76 -18.85 12.95 -16.13
CA THR A 76 -19.84 12.52 -15.13
C THR A 76 -19.13 12.10 -13.85
N ALA A 77 -19.52 12.67 -12.72
CA ALA A 77 -18.99 12.32 -11.40
C ALA A 77 -19.79 11.18 -10.74
N TYR A 78 -19.09 10.35 -9.97
CA TYR A 78 -19.63 9.25 -9.18
C TYR A 78 -19.02 9.31 -7.77
N ASN A 79 -19.85 9.09 -6.75
CA ASN A 79 -19.45 9.20 -5.35
C ASN A 79 -18.88 7.89 -4.78
N ASP A 80 -19.13 6.76 -5.43
CA ASP A 80 -18.63 5.45 -5.01
C ASP A 80 -18.05 4.64 -6.18
N LEU A 81 -17.10 3.76 -5.83
CA LEU A 81 -16.37 2.96 -6.80
C LEU A 81 -17.29 1.98 -7.54
N THR A 82 -18.34 1.48 -6.89
CA THR A 82 -19.23 0.46 -7.48
C THR A 82 -20.06 1.06 -8.61
N ALA A 83 -20.65 2.23 -8.38
CA ALA A 83 -21.39 2.97 -9.40
C ALA A 83 -20.48 3.37 -10.57
N PHE A 84 -19.28 3.88 -10.26
CA PHE A 84 -18.29 4.19 -11.28
C PHE A 84 -17.89 2.97 -12.12
N LEU A 85 -17.56 1.84 -11.50
CA LEU A 85 -17.17 0.63 -12.23
C LEU A 85 -18.32 0.09 -13.07
N THR A 86 -19.56 0.15 -12.57
CA THR A 86 -20.74 -0.21 -13.34
C THR A 86 -20.85 0.64 -14.61
N ALA A 87 -20.68 1.97 -14.49
CA ALA A 87 -20.73 2.88 -15.63
C ALA A 87 -19.56 2.71 -16.60
N ALA A 88 -18.37 2.41 -16.10
CA ALA A 88 -17.17 2.20 -16.91
C ALA A 88 -17.06 0.78 -17.50
N GLY A 89 -18.00 -0.12 -17.18
CA GLY A 89 -17.91 -1.56 -17.51
C GLY A 89 -16.75 -2.27 -16.80
N GLY A 90 -16.22 -1.67 -15.74
CA GLY A 90 -15.13 -2.19 -14.93
C GLY A 90 -15.59 -3.16 -13.85
N SER A 91 -14.62 -3.77 -13.18
CA SER A 91 -14.86 -4.67 -12.06
C SER A 91 -13.73 -4.62 -11.04
N TYR A 92 -14.10 -4.90 -9.79
CA TYR A 92 -13.17 -5.22 -8.71
C TYR A 92 -13.49 -6.62 -8.19
N THR A 93 -12.48 -7.47 -8.05
CA THR A 93 -12.66 -8.82 -7.50
C THR A 93 -11.58 -9.16 -6.48
N ARG A 94 -12.01 -9.84 -5.42
CA ARG A 94 -11.16 -10.59 -4.47
C ARG A 94 -12.03 -11.69 -3.86
N PRO A 95 -11.94 -12.96 -4.31
CA PRO A 95 -12.76 -14.06 -3.80
C PRO A 95 -12.27 -14.57 -2.43
N SER A 96 -12.17 -13.68 -1.45
CA SER A 96 -11.87 -13.96 -0.04
C SER A 96 -12.05 -12.70 0.81
N ALA A 97 -12.17 -12.85 2.13
CA ALA A 97 -11.97 -11.72 3.03
C ALA A 97 -10.52 -11.20 2.97
N GLY A 98 -10.28 -9.95 3.40
CA GLY A 98 -8.95 -9.36 3.53
C GLY A 98 -8.94 -8.18 4.50
N THR A 99 -7.83 -7.91 5.16
CA THR A 99 -7.74 -6.84 6.18
C THR A 99 -7.15 -5.56 5.63
N TYR A 100 -7.39 -4.44 6.32
CA TYR A 100 -6.81 -3.12 6.06
C TYR A 100 -6.95 -2.26 7.32
N PHE A 101 -6.21 -1.16 7.43
CA PHE A 101 -6.44 -0.18 8.50
C PHE A 101 -7.40 0.90 8.01
N ASP A 102 -8.38 1.24 8.84
CA ASP A 102 -9.30 2.35 8.58
C ASP A 102 -8.72 3.72 9.02
N SER A 103 -9.52 4.77 8.86
CA SER A 103 -9.16 6.15 9.20
C SER A 103 -8.85 6.39 10.68
N THR A 104 -9.14 5.43 11.57
CA THR A 104 -8.82 5.48 12.99
C THR A 104 -7.54 4.72 13.32
N GLY A 105 -6.89 4.12 12.32
CA GLY A 105 -5.73 3.23 12.54
C GLY A 105 -6.12 1.89 13.17
N THR A 106 -7.39 1.49 13.03
CA THR A 106 -7.91 0.21 13.52
C THR A 106 -7.97 -0.80 12.38
N LEU A 107 -7.51 -2.02 12.63
CA LEU A 107 -7.57 -3.10 11.66
C LEU A 107 -9.03 -3.53 11.44
N GLN A 108 -9.47 -3.46 10.20
CA GLN A 108 -10.78 -3.91 9.74
C GLN A 108 -10.66 -5.13 8.81
N THR A 109 -11.77 -5.84 8.63
CA THR A 109 -11.88 -6.94 7.67
C THR A 109 -12.93 -6.60 6.61
N ALA A 110 -12.52 -6.52 5.36
CA ALA A 110 -13.41 -6.41 4.21
C ALA A 110 -13.88 -7.80 3.77
N ALA A 111 -15.18 -7.96 3.53
CA ALA A 111 -15.77 -9.18 2.98
C ALA A 111 -15.27 -9.48 1.55
N SER A 112 -15.60 -10.66 1.02
CA SER A 112 -15.28 -11.03 -0.37
C SER A 112 -15.83 -10.02 -1.37
N GLY A 113 -15.02 -9.62 -2.34
CA GLY A 113 -15.39 -8.65 -3.38
C GLY A 113 -15.46 -7.19 -2.92
N ILE A 114 -15.20 -6.88 -1.65
CA ILE A 114 -15.23 -5.49 -1.14
C ILE A 114 -13.83 -4.86 -1.25
N PRO A 115 -13.68 -3.70 -1.92
CA PRO A 115 -12.40 -2.99 -2.03
C PRO A 115 -11.91 -2.51 -0.66
N ARG A 116 -10.59 -2.39 -0.52
CA ARG A 116 -9.92 -2.00 0.73
C ARG A 116 -9.23 -0.66 0.53
N PHE A 117 -9.60 0.34 1.33
CA PHE A 117 -9.00 1.67 1.33
C PHE A 117 -8.17 1.82 2.59
N ASP A 118 -6.86 1.71 2.45
CA ASP A 118 -5.93 1.55 3.57
C ASP A 118 -5.43 2.90 4.08
N TYR A 119 -5.08 2.92 5.37
CA TYR A 119 -4.53 4.07 6.06
C TYR A 119 -3.19 3.73 6.70
N ASP A 120 -2.33 4.72 6.87
CA ASP A 120 -1.20 4.57 7.77
C ASP A 120 -1.72 4.48 9.22
N PRO A 121 -1.49 3.37 9.95
CA PRO A 121 -2.02 3.22 11.30
C PRO A 121 -1.35 4.13 12.34
N THR A 122 -0.26 4.82 11.97
CA THR A 122 0.48 5.74 12.83
C THR A 122 0.10 7.19 12.53
N THR A 123 0.13 7.58 11.25
CA THR A 123 -0.12 8.98 10.85
C THR A 123 -1.57 9.25 10.49
N LEU A 124 -2.39 8.20 10.36
CA LEU A 124 -3.80 8.26 9.94
C LEU A 124 -3.99 8.90 8.56
N VAL A 125 -2.92 9.03 7.77
CA VAL A 125 -2.97 9.50 6.39
C VAL A 125 -3.55 8.37 5.53
N ALA A 126 -4.59 8.71 4.76
CA ALA A 126 -5.14 7.81 3.76
C ALA A 126 -4.09 7.46 2.71
N ARG A 127 -3.98 6.18 2.36
CA ARG A 127 -3.00 5.67 1.39
C ARG A 127 -3.62 5.25 0.05
N GLY A 128 -4.95 5.18 -0.02
CA GLY A 128 -5.71 4.84 -1.21
C GLY A 128 -6.14 3.37 -1.28
N ILE A 129 -6.47 2.89 -2.48
CA ILE A 129 -6.92 1.50 -2.69
C ILE A 129 -5.73 0.54 -2.56
N LEU A 130 -5.89 -0.50 -1.74
CA LEU A 130 -4.91 -1.55 -1.54
C LEU A 130 -5.08 -2.66 -2.57
N ILE A 131 -4.04 -2.91 -3.37
CA ILE A 131 -4.00 -3.97 -4.38
C ILE A 131 -2.84 -4.92 -4.08
N GLU A 132 -3.17 -6.18 -3.80
CA GLU A 132 -2.21 -7.20 -3.40
C GLU A 132 -2.48 -8.50 -4.14
N GLU A 133 -1.42 -9.22 -4.46
CA GLU A 133 -1.56 -10.55 -5.07
C GLU A 133 -2.09 -11.58 -4.06
N GLN A 134 -2.32 -12.81 -4.52
CA GLN A 134 -2.69 -13.92 -3.64
C GLN A 134 -1.56 -14.27 -2.66
N ARG A 135 -1.91 -14.47 -1.40
CA ARG A 135 -0.98 -14.90 -0.35
C ARG A 135 -1.59 -15.87 0.63
N THR A 136 -0.74 -16.68 1.22
CA THR A 136 -1.09 -17.64 2.26
C THR A 136 -0.30 -17.33 3.52
N ASN A 137 -0.99 -17.10 4.64
CA ASN A 137 -0.34 -17.11 5.94
C ASN A 137 -0.16 -18.55 6.40
N SER A 138 1.09 -18.99 6.48
CA SER A 138 1.44 -20.37 6.86
C SER A 138 1.56 -20.56 8.37
N ILE A 139 1.54 -19.48 9.16
CA ILE A 139 1.37 -19.59 10.62
C ILE A 139 -0.08 -19.97 10.87
N ARG A 140 -0.29 -21.08 11.58
CA ARG A 140 -1.63 -21.66 11.75
C ARG A 140 -2.49 -20.95 12.80
N ASN A 141 -1.85 -20.30 13.77
CA ASN A 141 -2.52 -19.54 14.82
C ASN A 141 -1.88 -18.16 14.97
N SER A 142 -2.31 -17.22 14.14
CA SER A 142 -1.85 -15.82 14.17
C SER A 142 -2.79 -14.90 14.95
N THR A 143 -3.98 -15.38 15.29
CA THR A 143 -5.02 -14.69 16.07
C THR A 143 -4.88 -14.87 17.59
N MET A 144 -3.82 -15.56 18.04
CA MET A 144 -3.56 -15.87 19.45
C MET A 144 -4.62 -16.76 20.10
N SER A 145 -5.30 -17.57 19.31
CA SER A 145 -6.38 -18.46 19.79
C SER A 145 -5.88 -19.44 20.84
N GLY A 146 -6.66 -19.61 21.91
CA GLY A 146 -6.34 -20.48 23.04
C GLY A 146 -5.26 -19.95 24.01
N ALA A 147 -4.77 -18.71 23.82
CA ALA A 147 -3.90 -18.08 24.79
C ALA A 147 -4.67 -17.64 26.05
N ALA A 148 -4.02 -17.71 27.20
CA ALA A 148 -4.50 -17.19 28.48
C ALA A 148 -3.29 -16.88 29.38
N VAL A 149 -3.49 -16.22 30.52
CA VAL A 149 -2.39 -16.04 31.49
C VAL A 149 -1.81 -17.41 31.86
N GLY A 150 -0.49 -17.56 31.74
CA GLY A 150 0.24 -18.82 31.93
C GLY A 150 0.16 -19.81 30.75
N THR A 151 -0.60 -19.53 29.70
CA THR A 151 -0.84 -20.44 28.57
C THR A 151 -0.54 -19.76 27.23
N LEU A 152 0.41 -20.30 26.47
CA LEU A 152 0.72 -19.84 25.12
C LEU A 152 -0.46 -20.05 24.15
N PRO A 153 -0.55 -19.28 23.06
CA PRO A 153 -1.49 -19.60 21.99
C PRO A 153 -1.35 -21.06 21.54
N THR A 154 -2.46 -21.68 21.15
CA THR A 154 -2.47 -23.09 20.73
C THR A 154 -1.46 -23.34 19.60
N GLY A 155 -0.59 -24.33 19.78
CA GLY A 155 0.45 -24.69 18.81
C GLY A 155 1.74 -23.86 18.87
N TRP A 156 1.79 -22.84 19.74
CA TRP A 156 3.02 -22.09 20.00
C TRP A 156 3.91 -22.81 21.01
N GLY A 157 5.20 -22.46 21.02
CA GLY A 157 6.17 -22.91 22.00
C GLY A 157 7.11 -21.79 22.39
N THR A 158 7.85 -22.01 23.48
CA THR A 158 8.97 -21.17 23.88
C THR A 158 10.15 -22.05 24.28
N PHE A 159 11.36 -21.51 24.14
CA PHE A 159 12.59 -22.18 24.59
C PHE A 159 13.53 -21.15 25.20
N ILE A 160 14.16 -21.50 26.32
CA ILE A 160 15.20 -20.70 26.97
C ILE A 160 16.53 -21.41 26.72
N ASN A 161 17.48 -20.70 26.09
CA ASN A 161 18.88 -21.11 26.08
C ASN A 161 19.67 -20.19 27.01
N GLN A 162 20.31 -20.75 28.02
CA GLN A 162 21.19 -20.01 28.92
C GLN A 162 22.28 -20.92 29.51
N GLY A 163 23.47 -20.36 29.72
CA GLY A 163 24.51 -20.94 30.58
C GLY A 163 24.48 -20.30 31.97
N GLY A 164 23.84 -20.96 32.94
CA GLY A 164 23.62 -20.39 34.28
C GLY A 164 22.55 -19.29 34.30
N GLY A 165 22.37 -18.63 35.45
CA GLY A 165 21.30 -17.62 35.65
C GLY A 165 19.93 -18.24 35.98
N SER A 166 18.90 -17.39 36.09
CA SER A 166 17.53 -17.78 36.39
C SER A 166 16.57 -16.80 35.74
N ILE A 167 16.07 -17.15 34.55
CA ILE A 167 15.03 -16.39 33.85
C ILE A 167 13.73 -17.19 33.76
N GLY A 168 12.61 -16.49 33.80
CA GLY A 168 11.28 -17.02 33.52
C GLY A 168 10.72 -16.43 32.23
N ILE A 169 9.91 -17.23 31.52
CA ILE A 169 9.08 -16.77 30.41
C ILE A 169 7.63 -17.17 30.67
N SER A 170 6.70 -16.24 30.52
CA SER A 170 5.28 -16.51 30.77
C SER A 170 4.38 -15.60 29.94
N VAL A 171 3.18 -16.10 29.62
CA VAL A 171 2.09 -15.26 29.11
C VAL A 171 1.47 -14.51 30.29
N VAL A 172 1.43 -13.19 30.22
CA VAL A 172 0.93 -12.31 31.28
C VAL A 172 -0.35 -11.56 30.89
N GLY A 173 -0.74 -11.60 29.62
CA GLY A 173 -1.93 -10.92 29.14
C GLY A 173 -2.33 -11.33 27.73
N THR A 174 -3.60 -11.10 27.40
CA THR A 174 -4.19 -11.26 26.07
C THR A 174 -5.23 -10.18 25.88
N GLY A 175 -5.49 -9.76 24.64
CA GLY A 175 -6.54 -8.78 24.37
C GLY A 175 -6.58 -8.35 22.92
N VAL A 176 -7.22 -7.21 22.68
CA VAL A 176 -7.30 -6.57 21.36
C VAL A 176 -6.78 -5.14 21.47
N GLU A 177 -5.89 -4.75 20.57
CA GLU A 177 -5.41 -3.37 20.42
C GLU A 177 -5.45 -3.00 18.93
N ASN A 178 -6.08 -1.87 18.57
CA ASN A 178 -6.25 -1.45 17.17
C ASN A 178 -6.81 -2.56 16.25
N GLY A 179 -7.75 -3.38 16.75
CA GLY A 179 -8.33 -4.50 15.99
C GLY A 179 -7.44 -5.75 15.87
N LEU A 180 -6.25 -5.75 16.47
CA LEU A 180 -5.31 -6.86 16.48
C LEU A 180 -5.43 -7.65 17.80
N ASN A 181 -5.78 -8.95 17.70
CA ASN A 181 -5.67 -9.86 18.83
C ASN A 181 -4.20 -10.06 19.20
N TYR A 182 -3.85 -9.89 20.47
CA TYR A 182 -2.48 -9.98 20.95
C TYR A 182 -2.32 -10.95 22.13
N VAL A 183 -1.06 -11.35 22.34
CA VAL A 183 -0.56 -11.99 23.56
C VAL A 183 0.62 -11.18 24.10
N ASP A 184 0.64 -10.96 25.41
CA ASP A 184 1.76 -10.34 26.13
C ASP A 184 2.64 -11.44 26.74
N ILE A 185 3.89 -11.53 26.29
CA ILE A 185 4.89 -12.49 26.76
C ILE A 185 5.95 -11.74 27.57
N ARG A 186 6.03 -12.03 28.87
CA ARG A 186 7.01 -11.47 29.79
C ARG A 186 8.20 -12.40 29.92
N THR A 187 9.39 -11.80 29.89
CA THR A 187 10.66 -12.45 30.23
C THR A 187 11.35 -11.64 31.32
N ASN A 188 11.66 -12.27 32.44
CA ASN A 188 12.26 -11.60 33.59
C ASN A 188 13.21 -12.52 34.37
N GLY A 189 14.08 -11.93 35.17
CA GLY A 189 15.05 -12.63 36.02
C GLY A 189 16.47 -12.14 35.80
N THR A 190 17.45 -13.00 36.05
CA THR A 190 18.87 -12.68 35.86
C THR A 190 19.47 -13.59 34.81
N THR A 191 19.99 -13.00 33.73
CA THR A 191 20.60 -13.76 32.63
C THR A 191 21.93 -14.39 33.07
N GLY A 192 22.28 -15.50 32.43
CA GLY A 192 23.59 -16.13 32.57
C GLY A 192 24.51 -15.74 31.43
N THR A 193 25.24 -16.69 30.87
CA THR A 193 26.00 -16.53 29.63
C THR A 193 25.22 -17.00 28.41
N SER A 194 25.46 -16.37 27.26
CA SER A 194 24.86 -16.72 25.96
C SER A 194 23.33 -16.84 26.03
N THR A 195 22.67 -15.89 26.71
CA THR A 195 21.25 -16.00 27.03
C THR A 195 20.39 -15.51 25.86
N TYR A 196 19.54 -16.39 25.34
CA TYR A 196 18.49 -16.03 24.38
C TYR A 196 17.24 -16.87 24.59
N ILE A 197 16.10 -16.27 24.25
CA ILE A 197 14.81 -16.97 24.22
C ILE A 197 14.30 -17.09 22.79
N TYR A 198 13.56 -18.16 22.56
CA TYR A 198 12.78 -18.36 21.35
C TYR A 198 11.31 -18.28 21.69
N ILE A 199 10.57 -17.54 20.86
CA ILE A 199 9.12 -17.64 20.76
C ILE A 199 8.83 -18.28 19.40
N ILE A 200 8.12 -19.39 19.43
CA ILE A 200 7.96 -20.33 18.31
C ILE A 200 6.47 -20.36 17.92
N PRO A 201 6.03 -19.62 16.89
CA PRO A 201 4.61 -19.53 16.53
C PRO A 201 4.03 -20.82 15.91
N SER A 202 4.89 -21.81 15.61
CA SER A 202 4.50 -23.08 14.99
C SER A 202 5.41 -24.22 15.46
N ASN A 203 5.29 -24.66 16.71
CA ASN A 203 6.28 -25.54 17.35
C ASN A 203 6.42 -26.94 16.72
N ALA A 204 5.34 -27.51 16.17
CA ALA A 204 5.33 -28.87 15.62
C ALA A 204 4.99 -28.92 14.11
N ASN A 205 4.72 -27.78 13.49
CA ASN A 205 4.24 -27.71 12.11
C ASN A 205 5.22 -26.86 11.27
N HIS A 206 6.30 -27.49 10.81
CA HIS A 206 7.23 -26.86 9.87
C HIS A 206 6.54 -26.59 8.54
N ILE A 207 6.93 -25.51 7.87
CA ILE A 207 6.26 -25.04 6.65
C ILE A 207 7.06 -25.54 5.45
N THR A 208 6.44 -26.29 4.55
CA THR A 208 7.13 -26.80 3.35
C THR A 208 7.71 -25.67 2.51
N ALA A 209 8.97 -25.82 2.11
CA ALA A 209 9.70 -24.83 1.32
C ALA A 209 10.79 -25.52 0.49
N ALA A 210 11.29 -24.80 -0.52
CA ALA A 210 12.42 -25.25 -1.33
C ALA A 210 13.51 -24.18 -1.39
N VAL A 211 14.73 -24.59 -1.71
CA VAL A 211 15.84 -23.67 -2.01
C VAL A 211 15.42 -22.63 -3.07
N ALA A 212 15.93 -21.40 -2.95
CA ALA A 212 15.60 -20.23 -3.76
C ALA A 212 14.17 -19.67 -3.56
N ASP A 213 13.32 -20.29 -2.75
CA ASP A 213 12.08 -19.65 -2.34
C ASP A 213 12.35 -18.34 -1.58
N ASN A 214 11.51 -17.34 -1.81
CA ASN A 214 11.50 -16.12 -1.01
C ASN A 214 10.41 -16.25 0.06
N TRP A 215 10.77 -15.99 1.31
CA TRP A 215 9.86 -16.03 2.44
C TRP A 215 9.89 -14.73 3.23
N ASN A 216 8.70 -14.28 3.60
CA ASN A 216 8.48 -13.13 4.45
C ASN A 216 7.90 -13.58 5.79
N PHE A 217 8.59 -13.26 6.89
CA PHE A 217 8.07 -13.37 8.24
C PHE A 217 7.76 -11.98 8.78
N SER A 218 6.49 -11.68 9.06
CA SER A 218 6.08 -10.38 9.59
C SER A 218 5.13 -10.49 10.78
N GLY A 219 4.96 -9.39 11.51
CA GLY A 219 3.98 -9.27 12.58
C GLY A 219 4.06 -7.95 13.33
N TYR A 220 3.13 -7.71 14.23
CA TYR A 220 3.07 -6.51 15.05
C TYR A 220 3.65 -6.83 16.43
N ILE A 221 4.71 -6.11 16.82
CA ILE A 221 5.42 -6.37 18.07
C ILE A 221 5.76 -5.04 18.75
N THR A 222 5.23 -4.82 19.94
CA THR A 222 5.59 -3.65 20.78
C THR A 222 6.02 -4.08 22.17
N ARG A 223 6.82 -3.25 22.86
CA ARG A 223 7.12 -3.45 24.28
C ARG A 223 5.97 -2.88 25.10
N SER A 224 5.08 -3.75 25.60
CA SER A 224 3.91 -3.34 26.37
C SER A 224 4.20 -3.02 27.84
N ALA A 225 5.25 -3.61 28.41
CA ALA A 225 5.69 -3.33 29.78
C ALA A 225 7.17 -3.65 30.00
N GLY A 226 7.71 -3.24 31.15
CA GLY A 226 9.11 -3.45 31.52
C GLY A 226 10.09 -2.53 30.77
N SER A 227 11.36 -2.92 30.75
CA SER A 227 12.47 -2.16 30.17
C SER A 227 13.19 -2.96 29.07
N ALA A 228 13.83 -2.26 28.14
CA ALA A 228 14.79 -2.87 27.20
C ALA A 228 16.19 -3.07 27.82
N THR A 229 16.39 -2.71 29.10
CA THR A 229 17.64 -2.95 29.81
C THR A 229 18.03 -4.42 29.74
N GLY A 230 19.26 -4.69 29.30
CA GLY A 230 19.78 -6.05 29.14
C GLY A 230 19.29 -6.79 27.90
N VAL A 231 18.40 -6.22 27.08
CA VAL A 231 18.07 -6.76 25.74
C VAL A 231 19.17 -6.33 24.76
N ALA A 232 19.94 -7.29 24.26
CA ALA A 232 20.99 -7.04 23.27
C ALA A 232 20.40 -6.94 21.86
N SER A 233 19.44 -7.80 21.53
CA SER A 233 18.70 -7.72 20.25
C SER A 233 17.36 -8.44 20.32
N THR A 234 16.44 -8.04 19.46
CA THR A 234 15.24 -8.79 19.10
C THR A 234 15.29 -9.04 17.60
N SER A 235 15.01 -10.26 17.17
CA SER A 235 15.12 -10.64 15.77
C SER A 235 13.95 -11.48 15.32
N LEU A 236 13.54 -11.27 14.07
CA LEU A 236 12.72 -12.22 13.32
C LEU A 236 13.66 -13.15 12.57
N THR A 237 13.49 -14.45 12.76
CA THR A 237 14.41 -15.46 12.25
C THR A 237 13.64 -16.50 11.44
N ILE A 238 14.19 -16.87 10.28
CA ILE A 238 13.66 -17.92 9.40
C ILE A 238 14.72 -19.01 9.33
N TYR A 239 14.46 -20.14 9.98
CA TYR A 239 15.30 -21.34 9.87
C TYR A 239 14.95 -22.11 8.62
N GLU A 240 15.95 -22.71 8.00
CA GLU A 240 15.85 -23.72 6.96
C GLU A 240 16.14 -25.09 7.57
N LEU A 241 15.29 -26.06 7.25
CA LEU A 241 15.41 -27.43 7.72
C LEU A 241 15.43 -28.39 6.53
N ASN A 242 16.15 -29.50 6.67
CA ASN A 242 16.10 -30.61 5.71
C ASN A 242 14.85 -31.48 5.90
N SER A 243 14.69 -32.52 5.06
CA SER A 243 13.53 -33.42 5.09
C SER A 243 13.39 -34.20 6.41
N SER A 244 14.47 -34.37 7.16
CA SER A 244 14.51 -34.97 8.51
C SER A 244 14.31 -33.93 9.62
N SER A 245 13.89 -32.70 9.29
CA SER A 245 13.77 -31.56 10.20
C SER A 245 15.07 -31.12 10.88
N GLY A 246 16.23 -31.51 10.33
CA GLY A 246 17.53 -31.05 10.80
C GLY A 246 17.86 -29.65 10.28
N TYR A 247 18.41 -28.79 11.14
CA TYR A 247 18.87 -27.45 10.78
C TYR A 247 19.89 -27.48 9.63
N THR A 248 19.69 -26.61 8.63
CA THR A 248 20.63 -26.45 7.50
C THR A 248 21.17 -25.03 7.41
N ALA A 249 20.34 -24.01 7.62
CA ALA A 249 20.72 -22.61 7.58
C ALA A 249 19.69 -21.73 8.31
N ALA A 250 20.00 -20.44 8.48
CA ALA A 250 19.05 -19.45 8.98
C ALA A 250 19.32 -18.06 8.45
N GLY A 251 18.26 -17.25 8.42
CA GLY A 251 18.34 -15.79 8.31
C GLY A 251 17.80 -15.17 9.58
N THR A 252 18.61 -14.37 10.25
CA THR A 252 18.26 -13.67 11.49
C THR A 252 18.31 -12.18 11.24
N TYR A 253 17.18 -11.51 11.40
CA TYR A 253 17.01 -10.10 11.04
C TYR A 253 16.64 -9.32 12.29
N SER A 254 17.56 -8.51 12.79
CA SER A 254 17.33 -7.65 13.96
C SER A 254 16.23 -6.64 13.66
N VAL A 255 15.32 -6.46 14.62
CA VAL A 255 14.22 -5.51 14.54
C VAL A 255 14.20 -4.64 15.78
N SER A 256 14.02 -3.34 15.58
CA SER A 256 13.87 -2.39 16.69
C SER A 256 12.45 -2.43 17.22
N ILE A 257 12.28 -2.71 18.52
CA ILE A 257 10.98 -2.71 19.20
C ILE A 257 10.91 -1.51 20.15
N SER A 258 9.96 -0.59 19.93
CA SER A 258 9.67 0.52 20.83
C SER A 258 8.46 0.20 21.73
N ALA A 259 8.10 1.13 22.62
CA ALA A 259 6.85 1.11 23.39
C ALA A 259 5.76 1.98 22.74
N SER A 260 5.65 1.92 21.41
CA SER A 260 4.62 2.65 20.63
C SER A 260 3.36 1.79 20.43
N SER A 261 2.27 2.36 19.90
CA SER A 261 1.05 1.60 19.57
C SER A 261 1.38 0.37 18.71
N LEU A 262 0.74 -0.75 19.00
CA LEU A 262 0.97 -2.02 18.33
C LEU A 262 0.83 -1.93 16.80
N ALA A 263 -0.18 -1.21 16.30
CA ALA A 263 -0.43 -1.08 14.86
C ALA A 263 0.69 -0.32 14.11
N SER A 264 1.42 0.57 14.81
CA SER A 264 2.60 1.28 14.27
C SER A 264 3.86 0.41 14.22
N GLN A 265 3.85 -0.75 14.89
CA GLN A 265 5.05 -1.57 15.11
C GLN A 265 5.05 -2.85 14.26
N ARG A 266 4.68 -2.75 12.98
CA ARG A 266 4.82 -3.89 12.06
C ARG A 266 6.30 -4.15 11.74
N LYS A 267 6.77 -5.36 12.04
CA LYS A 267 8.14 -5.84 11.79
C LYS A 267 8.12 -6.89 10.68
N THR A 268 9.18 -6.94 9.89
CA THR A 268 9.30 -7.82 8.73
C THR A 268 10.72 -8.34 8.59
N ALA A 269 10.86 -9.61 8.24
CA ALA A 269 12.08 -10.27 7.80
C ALA A 269 11.85 -10.91 6.44
N LEU A 270 12.81 -10.76 5.53
CA LEU A 270 12.76 -11.33 4.19
C LEU A 270 13.98 -12.22 3.98
N ARG A 271 13.76 -13.48 3.61
CA ARG A 271 14.82 -14.44 3.30
C ARG A 271 14.59 -15.13 1.96
N THR A 272 15.58 -15.06 1.08
CA THR A 272 15.76 -16.04 0.00
C THR A 272 16.47 -17.25 0.58
N LEU A 273 15.87 -18.44 0.45
CA LEU A 273 16.44 -19.67 1.01
C LEU A 273 17.66 -20.10 0.20
N THR A 274 18.75 -20.46 0.87
CA THR A 274 20.05 -20.70 0.22
C THR A 274 20.57 -22.13 0.36
N ALA A 275 20.08 -22.91 1.33
CA ALA A 275 20.60 -24.25 1.55
C ALA A 275 19.95 -25.26 0.57
N ALA A 276 20.78 -26.00 -0.16
CA ALA A 276 20.31 -26.95 -1.19
C ALA A 276 19.42 -28.07 -0.63
N ALA A 277 19.60 -28.45 0.63
CA ALA A 277 18.83 -29.51 1.29
C ALA A 277 17.52 -29.02 1.92
N THR A 278 17.15 -27.74 1.75
CA THR A 278 15.97 -27.15 2.38
C THR A 278 14.68 -27.82 1.89
N ALA A 279 13.92 -28.36 2.84
CA ALA A 279 12.60 -28.94 2.66
C ALA A 279 11.52 -28.20 3.47
N TYR A 280 11.92 -27.50 4.54
CA TYR A 280 11.02 -26.70 5.36
C TYR A 280 11.64 -25.39 5.81
N VAL A 281 10.77 -24.43 6.15
CA VAL A 281 11.10 -23.24 6.93
C VAL A 281 10.39 -23.25 8.27
N TRP A 282 11.04 -22.64 9.26
CA TRP A 282 10.52 -22.54 10.62
C TRP A 282 10.77 -21.14 11.19
N PRO A 283 9.70 -20.34 11.43
CA PRO A 283 9.84 -18.97 11.93
C PRO A 283 10.03 -18.91 13.45
N TYR A 284 10.92 -18.02 13.89
CA TYR A 284 11.23 -17.76 15.29
C TYR A 284 11.29 -16.27 15.56
N ILE A 285 10.81 -15.85 16.73
CA ILE A 285 11.21 -14.57 17.32
C ILE A 285 12.27 -14.89 18.35
N ILE A 286 13.46 -14.31 18.19
CA ILE A 286 14.59 -14.52 19.10
C ILE A 286 14.84 -13.22 19.85
N VAL A 287 14.92 -13.30 21.19
CA VAL A 287 15.39 -12.18 22.02
C VAL A 287 16.71 -12.60 22.64
N THR A 288 17.78 -11.89 22.29
CA THR A 288 19.11 -12.08 22.85
C THR A 288 19.31 -11.08 23.97
N PHE A 289 19.86 -11.53 25.09
CA PHE A 289 20.14 -10.68 26.24
C PHE A 289 21.64 -10.57 26.50
N SER A 290 22.03 -9.44 27.09
CA SER A 290 23.36 -9.26 27.68
C SER A 290 23.57 -10.24 28.82
N ASN A 291 24.81 -10.69 29.00
CA ASN A 291 25.15 -11.66 30.04
C ASN A 291 25.06 -11.05 31.44
N ASN A 292 24.76 -11.89 32.44
CA ASN A 292 24.82 -11.55 33.87
C ASN A 292 24.07 -10.27 34.25
N THR A 293 22.90 -10.04 33.64
CA THR A 293 22.12 -8.81 33.76
C THR A 293 20.71 -9.12 34.23
N ALA A 294 20.18 -8.29 35.15
CA ALA A 294 18.77 -8.35 35.52
C ALA A 294 17.91 -7.82 34.37
N ILE A 295 16.91 -8.58 33.96
CA ILE A 295 16.00 -8.26 32.88
C ILE A 295 14.55 -8.33 33.37
N ASP A 296 13.70 -7.47 32.79
CA ASP A 296 12.25 -7.55 32.91
C ASP A 296 11.63 -6.81 31.72
N VAL A 297 11.17 -7.58 30.73
CA VAL A 297 10.60 -7.05 29.49
C VAL A 297 9.36 -7.84 29.13
N THR A 298 8.30 -7.13 28.71
CA THR A 298 7.09 -7.74 28.16
C THR A 298 6.89 -7.28 26.73
N TYR A 299 6.78 -8.25 25.82
CA TYR A 299 6.45 -8.00 24.42
C TYR A 299 5.00 -8.37 24.15
N ARG A 300 4.27 -7.42 23.57
CA ARG A 300 2.96 -7.64 22.95
C ARG A 300 3.15 -8.09 21.52
N ILE A 301 2.60 -9.24 21.16
CA ILE A 301 2.77 -9.85 19.85
C ILE A 301 1.39 -10.10 19.23
N ALA A 302 1.21 -9.68 17.98
CA ALA A 302 -0.02 -9.87 17.22
C ALA A 302 0.24 -10.09 15.73
N GLY A 303 -0.74 -10.70 15.05
CA GLY A 303 -0.82 -10.72 13.59
C GLY A 303 0.41 -11.33 12.89
N LEU A 304 1.00 -12.37 13.47
CA LEU A 304 2.16 -13.03 12.87
C LEU A 304 1.80 -13.69 11.54
N GLN A 305 2.65 -13.51 10.54
CA GLN A 305 2.41 -14.00 9.20
C GLN A 305 3.68 -14.53 8.54
N MET A 306 3.61 -15.75 8.02
CA MET A 306 4.69 -16.36 7.23
C MET A 306 4.19 -16.64 5.81
N GLU A 307 4.68 -15.86 4.85
CA GLU A 307 4.24 -15.85 3.46
C GLU A 307 5.38 -16.22 2.52
N LYS A 308 5.12 -17.10 1.56
CA LYS A 308 6.02 -17.27 0.41
C LYS A 308 5.85 -16.07 -0.52
N GLY A 309 6.88 -15.23 -0.61
CA GLY A 309 6.89 -13.99 -1.38
C GLY A 309 7.98 -13.02 -0.95
N SER A 310 8.22 -12.01 -1.79
CA SER A 310 9.29 -11.01 -1.60
C SER A 310 8.85 -9.72 -0.90
N ALA A 311 7.57 -9.59 -0.56
CA ALA A 311 7.02 -8.46 0.18
C ALA A 311 5.86 -8.94 1.07
N PRO A 312 5.68 -8.34 2.26
CA PRO A 312 4.57 -8.69 3.12
C PRO A 312 3.27 -8.16 2.54
N THR A 313 2.17 -8.91 2.66
CA THR A 313 0.82 -8.37 2.38
C THR A 313 0.09 -8.00 3.66
N SER A 314 -1.13 -7.48 3.55
CA SER A 314 -2.06 -7.31 4.66
C SER A 314 -2.16 -8.58 5.51
N TYR A 315 -2.48 -8.39 6.78
CA TYR A 315 -2.62 -9.51 7.71
C TYR A 315 -3.73 -10.47 7.25
N ILE A 316 -3.42 -11.76 7.20
CA ILE A 316 -4.36 -12.84 6.89
C ILE A 316 -4.55 -13.63 8.20
N PRO A 317 -5.67 -13.41 8.91
CA PRO A 317 -5.93 -14.08 10.18
C PRO A 317 -6.03 -15.60 10.03
N THR A 318 -5.41 -16.32 10.96
CA THR A 318 -5.43 -17.78 11.06
C THR A 318 -5.65 -18.22 12.51
N THR A 319 -6.39 -19.32 12.69
CA THR A 319 -6.76 -19.85 14.01
C THR A 319 -6.19 -21.24 14.26
N SER A 320 -6.36 -22.18 13.32
CA SER A 320 -5.88 -23.56 13.44
C SER A 320 -5.17 -24.10 12.18
N ALA A 321 -5.23 -23.39 11.07
CA ALA A 321 -4.67 -23.81 9.79
C ALA A 321 -4.20 -22.60 8.97
N ALA A 322 -3.36 -22.87 7.97
CA ALA A 322 -2.97 -21.85 7.01
C ALA A 322 -4.20 -21.37 6.21
N VAL A 323 -4.28 -20.08 5.93
CA VAL A 323 -5.38 -19.46 5.17
C VAL A 323 -4.81 -18.66 4.01
N THR A 324 -5.47 -18.75 2.86
CA THR A 324 -5.13 -18.01 1.65
C THR A 324 -6.09 -16.84 1.44
N ARG A 325 -5.54 -15.64 1.28
CA ARG A 325 -6.24 -14.48 0.75
C ARG A 325 -6.03 -14.44 -0.77
N SER A 326 -7.12 -14.35 -1.51
CA SER A 326 -7.12 -14.22 -2.97
C SER A 326 -6.56 -12.87 -3.43
N ALA A 327 -6.06 -12.80 -4.66
CA ALA A 327 -5.55 -11.55 -5.24
C ALA A 327 -6.66 -10.51 -5.41
N ASP A 328 -6.30 -9.23 -5.28
CA ASP A 328 -7.14 -8.12 -5.70
C ASP A 328 -6.99 -7.91 -7.21
N THR A 329 -8.08 -7.65 -7.92
CA THR A 329 -8.04 -7.32 -9.35
C THR A 329 -9.02 -6.20 -9.64
N LEU A 330 -8.49 -5.04 -10.06
CA LEU A 330 -9.25 -3.88 -10.52
C LEU A 330 -9.02 -3.68 -12.02
N THR A 331 -10.07 -3.84 -12.82
CA THR A 331 -10.01 -3.82 -14.28
C THR A 331 -11.09 -2.93 -14.87
N ILE A 332 -10.75 -2.15 -15.90
CA ILE A 332 -11.68 -1.28 -16.63
C ILE A 332 -11.42 -1.45 -18.14
N PRO A 333 -12.41 -1.87 -18.94
CA PRO A 333 -12.28 -1.89 -20.41
C PRO A 333 -12.05 -0.48 -20.97
N THR A 334 -11.26 -0.38 -22.04
CA THR A 334 -11.19 0.87 -22.81
C THR A 334 -12.52 1.08 -23.54
N ALA A 335 -13.01 2.32 -23.51
CA ALA A 335 -14.27 2.72 -24.12
C ALA A 335 -14.17 4.19 -24.57
N SER A 336 -15.28 4.94 -24.55
CA SER A 336 -15.32 6.36 -24.96
C SER A 336 -14.37 7.28 -24.18
N TRP A 337 -13.90 6.86 -23.00
CA TRP A 337 -12.91 7.61 -22.21
C TRP A 337 -11.48 7.49 -22.75
N TYR A 338 -11.19 6.49 -23.57
CA TYR A 338 -9.84 6.18 -24.05
C TYR A 338 -9.62 6.67 -25.49
N ASN A 339 -8.42 7.19 -25.75
CA ASN A 339 -7.95 7.55 -27.09
C ASN A 339 -6.70 6.72 -27.39
N ASN A 340 -6.73 5.95 -28.48
CA ASN A 340 -5.65 5.04 -28.84
C ASN A 340 -4.47 5.70 -29.57
N SER A 341 -4.65 6.91 -30.12
CA SER A 341 -3.57 7.58 -30.83
C SER A 341 -2.70 8.43 -29.90
N ALA A 342 -3.30 8.97 -28.83
CA ALA A 342 -2.59 9.79 -27.86
C ALA A 342 -3.28 9.77 -26.49
N GLY A 343 -2.50 9.92 -25.43
CA GLY A 343 -3.02 9.98 -24.07
C GLY A 343 -2.01 10.49 -23.06
N THR A 344 -2.51 10.84 -21.88
CA THR A 344 -1.69 11.13 -20.71
C THR A 344 -2.26 10.41 -19.51
N ALA A 345 -1.46 9.64 -18.80
CA ALA A 345 -1.82 9.00 -17.56
C ALA A 345 -1.09 9.66 -16.39
N TYR A 346 -1.81 10.01 -15.34
CA TYR A 346 -1.28 10.49 -14.06
C TYR A 346 -1.55 9.45 -12.97
N LEU A 347 -0.59 9.31 -12.05
CA LEU A 347 -0.61 8.40 -10.92
C LEU A 347 -0.09 9.10 -9.66
N SER A 348 -0.79 8.93 -8.54
CA SER A 348 -0.24 9.13 -7.19
C SER A 348 -0.33 7.81 -6.43
N ALA A 349 0.79 7.32 -5.90
CA ALA A 349 0.84 6.03 -5.24
C ALA A 349 1.96 5.96 -4.19
N VAL A 350 1.84 5.02 -3.26
CA VAL A 350 2.92 4.72 -2.31
C VAL A 350 3.97 3.86 -3.01
N LYS A 351 5.24 4.24 -2.93
CA LYS A 351 6.35 3.46 -3.48
C LYS A 351 6.59 2.20 -2.63
N PRO A 352 6.35 0.98 -3.13
CA PRO A 352 6.67 -0.22 -2.38
C PRO A 352 8.17 -0.57 -2.48
N VAL A 353 8.59 -1.55 -1.69
CA VAL A 353 9.89 -2.23 -1.87
C VAL A 353 9.96 -2.90 -3.24
N SER A 354 11.18 -3.06 -3.78
CA SER A 354 11.37 -3.91 -4.96
C SER A 354 11.24 -5.39 -4.56
N ARG A 355 10.74 -6.20 -5.50
CA ARG A 355 10.28 -7.58 -5.23
C ARG A 355 11.08 -8.65 -5.97
N GLY A 356 12.15 -8.28 -6.67
CA GLY A 356 12.86 -9.16 -7.61
C GLY A 356 12.07 -9.48 -8.89
N VAL A 357 10.83 -8.99 -8.98
CA VAL A 357 9.95 -9.03 -10.15
C VAL A 357 9.33 -7.65 -10.35
N SER A 358 9.20 -7.24 -11.61
CA SER A 358 8.65 -5.93 -11.95
C SER A 358 7.13 -5.93 -11.82
N SER A 359 6.60 -5.06 -10.95
CA SER A 359 5.17 -4.94 -10.66
C SER A 359 4.59 -3.68 -11.27
N ARG A 360 3.27 -3.63 -11.52
CA ARG A 360 2.60 -2.52 -12.22
C ARG A 360 1.77 -1.70 -11.26
N PHE A 361 1.94 -0.38 -11.28
CA PHE A 361 0.98 0.53 -10.65
C PHE A 361 -0.27 0.67 -11.52
N TYR A 362 -0.10 0.68 -12.84
CA TYR A 362 -1.17 0.47 -13.79
C TYR A 362 -0.61 -0.17 -15.06
N SER A 363 -1.51 -0.76 -15.84
CA SER A 363 -1.22 -1.35 -17.13
C SER A 363 -2.40 -1.07 -18.08
N LEU A 364 -2.14 -0.35 -19.17
CA LEU A 364 -3.02 -0.30 -20.34
C LEU A 364 -2.48 -1.31 -21.34
N TYR A 365 -3.27 -2.33 -21.68
CA TYR A 365 -2.81 -3.46 -22.48
C TYR A 365 -3.87 -3.92 -23.51
N PRO A 366 -3.47 -4.56 -24.61
CA PRO A 366 -4.36 -5.07 -25.65
C PRO A 366 -4.83 -6.51 -25.30
N SER A 367 -5.62 -7.14 -26.18
CA SER A 367 -5.91 -8.58 -26.05
C SER A 367 -4.68 -9.47 -26.31
N GLY A 368 -3.65 -8.94 -26.96
CA GLY A 368 -2.36 -9.61 -27.23
C GLY A 368 -1.20 -9.06 -26.38
N SER A 369 -0.01 -8.99 -26.99
CA SER A 369 1.18 -8.39 -26.35
C SER A 369 1.23 -6.88 -26.55
N GLY A 370 1.83 -6.18 -25.60
CA GLY A 370 1.99 -4.73 -25.58
C GLY A 370 1.44 -4.12 -24.29
N GLU A 371 1.98 -2.98 -23.89
CA GLU A 371 1.62 -2.38 -22.60
C GLU A 371 2.07 -0.92 -22.55
N VAL A 372 1.21 -0.02 -22.06
CA VAL A 372 1.62 1.29 -21.52
C VAL A 372 1.46 1.21 -20.01
N SER A 373 2.55 1.41 -19.26
CA SER A 373 2.55 1.18 -17.81
C SER A 373 3.52 2.06 -17.05
N VAL A 374 3.23 2.23 -15.76
CA VAL A 374 4.22 2.63 -14.76
C VAL A 374 4.54 1.41 -13.90
N ILE A 375 5.82 1.06 -13.86
CA ILE A 375 6.35 -0.16 -13.30
C ILE A 375 7.16 0.16 -12.06
N ASN A 376 6.92 -0.55 -10.96
CA ASN A 376 7.89 -0.68 -9.88
C ASN A 376 8.91 -1.73 -10.30
N HIS A 377 10.13 -1.29 -10.60
CA HIS A 377 11.12 -2.13 -11.28
C HIS A 377 11.77 -3.14 -10.32
N SER A 378 12.17 -4.30 -10.85
CA SER A 378 12.76 -5.41 -10.09
C SER A 378 14.18 -5.14 -9.57
N SER A 379 14.84 -4.07 -10.03
CA SER A 379 16.19 -3.69 -9.59
C SER A 379 16.18 -3.06 -8.19
N ALA A 380 17.30 -3.20 -7.48
CA ALA A 380 17.45 -2.77 -6.09
C ALA A 380 17.44 -1.23 -5.87
N GLY A 381 17.45 -0.42 -6.94
CA GLY A 381 17.65 1.03 -6.88
C GLY A 381 16.41 1.90 -6.61
N SER A 382 15.35 1.36 -6.00
CA SER A 382 14.06 2.05 -5.77
C SER A 382 13.56 2.82 -6.99
N GLN A 383 13.55 2.13 -8.13
CA GLN A 383 13.26 2.73 -9.43
C GLN A 383 11.80 2.52 -9.82
N ILE A 384 11.21 3.53 -10.47
CA ILE A 384 10.03 3.34 -11.31
C ILE A 384 10.44 3.48 -12.78
N VAL A 385 9.78 2.71 -13.64
CA VAL A 385 9.96 2.76 -15.09
C VAL A 385 8.63 3.08 -15.74
N LEU A 386 8.59 4.13 -16.55
CA LEU A 386 7.47 4.36 -17.46
C LEU A 386 7.82 3.64 -18.75
N ASN A 387 6.97 2.69 -19.14
CA ASN A 387 7.27 1.71 -20.17
C ASN A 387 6.18 1.69 -21.24
N VAL A 388 6.61 1.63 -22.49
CA VAL A 388 5.80 1.23 -23.64
C VAL A 388 6.39 -0.05 -24.22
N ALA A 389 5.56 -1.08 -24.28
CA ALA A 389 5.86 -2.30 -25.02
C ALA A 389 5.01 -2.38 -26.29
N ASP A 390 5.64 -2.80 -27.39
CA ASP A 390 5.01 -2.95 -28.69
C ASP A 390 4.18 -4.25 -28.81
N SER A 391 3.66 -4.53 -30.00
CA SER A 391 2.86 -5.73 -30.27
C SER A 391 3.61 -7.05 -30.16
N THR A 392 4.95 -7.03 -30.04
CA THR A 392 5.77 -8.22 -29.75
C THR A 392 5.99 -8.40 -28.25
N GLY A 393 5.67 -7.39 -27.45
CA GLY A 393 5.94 -7.33 -26.01
C GLY A 393 7.33 -6.81 -25.67
N ALA A 394 8.12 -6.39 -26.67
CA ALA A 394 9.41 -5.74 -26.45
C ALA A 394 9.21 -4.32 -25.91
N SER A 395 9.98 -3.95 -24.88
CA SER A 395 10.05 -2.56 -24.43
C SER A 395 10.69 -1.71 -25.52
N VAL A 396 9.91 -0.78 -26.08
CA VAL A 396 10.36 0.15 -27.14
C VAL A 396 10.57 1.56 -26.62
N VAL A 397 9.96 1.89 -25.48
CA VAL A 397 10.21 3.11 -24.71
C VAL A 397 10.35 2.73 -23.25
N GLY A 398 11.41 3.18 -22.61
CA GLY A 398 11.65 2.94 -21.20
C GLY A 398 12.39 4.10 -20.56
N THR A 399 11.68 4.92 -19.79
CA THR A 399 12.33 5.96 -18.99
C THR A 399 12.27 5.64 -17.52
N SER A 400 13.35 5.95 -16.84
CA SER A 400 13.71 5.41 -15.55
C SER A 400 13.90 6.53 -14.55
N ILE A 401 13.15 6.52 -13.47
CA ILE A 401 13.32 7.47 -12.36
C ILE A 401 13.79 6.71 -11.14
N THR A 402 14.89 7.17 -10.56
CA THR A 402 15.56 6.57 -9.41
C THR A 402 15.48 7.49 -8.20
N GLY A 403 15.85 6.99 -7.02
CA GLY A 403 15.92 7.81 -5.80
C GLY A 403 14.58 8.06 -5.12
N LEU A 404 13.53 7.31 -5.46
CA LEU A 404 12.25 7.38 -4.74
C LEU A 404 12.37 6.65 -3.40
N ASN A 405 11.86 7.26 -2.33
CA ASN A 405 11.86 6.67 -1.00
C ASN A 405 10.75 5.62 -0.89
N VAL A 406 11.11 4.41 -0.46
CA VAL A 406 10.12 3.36 -0.16
C VAL A 406 9.22 3.82 0.99
N GLY A 407 7.92 3.57 0.85
CA GLY A 407 6.89 3.98 1.80
C GLY A 407 6.43 5.43 1.63
N SER A 408 7.09 6.22 0.79
CA SER A 408 6.65 7.58 0.46
C SER A 408 5.72 7.59 -0.75
N ILE A 409 4.86 8.61 -0.80
CA ILE A 409 4.04 8.90 -1.97
C ILE A 409 4.94 9.48 -3.07
N PHE A 410 4.68 9.08 -4.31
CA PHE A 410 5.23 9.74 -5.50
C PHE A 410 4.11 10.02 -6.50
N LYS A 411 4.29 11.10 -7.26
CA LYS A 411 3.39 11.51 -8.35
C LYS A 411 4.11 11.33 -9.66
N SER A 412 3.51 10.62 -10.61
CA SER A 412 4.09 10.35 -11.92
C SER A 412 3.08 10.65 -13.01
N ALA A 413 3.55 11.20 -14.13
CA ALA A 413 2.73 11.40 -15.30
C ALA A 413 3.47 10.92 -16.55
N PHE A 414 2.73 10.24 -17.43
CA PHE A 414 3.23 9.69 -18.69
C PHE A 414 2.33 10.11 -19.85
N ALA A 415 2.87 10.88 -20.78
CA ALA A 415 2.21 11.22 -22.02
C ALA A 415 2.75 10.34 -23.16
N PHE A 416 1.86 9.89 -24.03
CA PHE A 416 2.19 9.07 -25.17
C PHE A 416 1.43 9.52 -26.41
N ASN A 417 2.12 9.46 -27.54
CA ASN A 417 1.65 9.56 -28.90
C ASN A 417 2.66 8.78 -29.77
N LEU A 418 2.31 8.42 -31.01
CA LEU A 418 3.24 7.71 -31.89
C LEU A 418 4.55 8.51 -32.03
N ASN A 419 5.69 7.88 -31.72
CA ASN A 419 7.02 8.51 -31.78
C ASN A 419 7.14 9.79 -30.93
N ASP A 420 6.32 9.96 -29.90
CA ASP A 420 6.32 11.16 -29.07
C ASP A 420 5.82 10.84 -27.66
N PHE A 421 6.78 10.53 -26.80
CA PHE A 421 6.56 10.12 -25.42
C PHE A 421 7.24 11.09 -24.48
N ALA A 422 6.60 11.38 -23.34
CA ALA A 422 7.16 12.25 -22.32
C ALA A 422 6.77 11.78 -20.93
N ALA A 423 7.64 11.97 -19.95
CA ALA A 423 7.36 11.65 -18.55
C ALA A 423 7.90 12.71 -17.60
N SER A 424 7.24 12.84 -16.46
CA SER A 424 7.74 13.56 -15.29
C SER A 424 7.34 12.84 -14.01
N THR A 425 8.08 13.05 -12.93
CA THR A 425 7.75 12.53 -11.60
C THR A 425 8.20 13.50 -10.53
N ASN A 426 7.34 13.74 -9.55
CA ASN A 426 7.53 14.71 -8.46
C ASN A 426 7.97 16.10 -8.95
N GLY A 427 7.42 16.59 -10.06
CA GLY A 427 7.78 17.87 -10.67
C GLY A 427 9.17 17.90 -11.31
N GLY A 428 9.84 16.76 -11.43
CA GLY A 428 11.16 16.65 -12.04
C GLY A 428 11.18 17.00 -13.52
N SER A 429 12.37 17.22 -14.07
CA SER A 429 12.57 17.54 -15.49
C SER A 429 11.90 16.53 -16.42
N ILE A 430 11.31 17.03 -17.49
CA ILE A 430 10.67 16.20 -18.51
C ILE A 430 11.74 15.35 -19.20
N THR A 431 11.47 14.06 -19.30
CA THR A 431 12.23 13.14 -20.15
C THR A 431 11.38 12.75 -21.33
N THR A 432 11.93 12.82 -22.54
CA THR A 432 11.23 12.49 -23.78
C THR A 432 11.86 11.30 -24.50
N ASP A 433 11.04 10.62 -25.30
CA ASP A 433 11.48 9.63 -26.28
C ASP A 433 10.70 9.89 -27.58
N THR A 434 11.39 9.86 -28.71
CA THR A 434 10.83 10.18 -30.03
C THR A 434 10.70 8.97 -30.94
N SER A 435 10.86 7.75 -30.41
CA SER A 435 10.79 6.52 -31.19
C SER A 435 10.00 5.46 -30.44
N GLY A 436 8.93 4.97 -31.03
CA GLY A 436 8.17 3.87 -30.45
C GLY A 436 6.76 3.77 -31.00
N SER A 437 6.22 2.56 -30.97
CA SER A 437 4.83 2.28 -31.33
C SER A 437 4.19 1.39 -30.28
N PHE A 438 2.85 1.40 -30.23
CA PHE A 438 2.09 0.58 -29.31
C PHE A 438 0.79 0.11 -29.97
N PRO A 439 0.31 -1.09 -29.61
CA PRO A 439 -0.92 -1.64 -30.18
C PRO A 439 -2.17 -0.95 -29.62
N THR A 440 -3.34 -1.33 -30.16
CA THR A 440 -4.62 -0.85 -29.64
C THR A 440 -4.92 -1.43 -28.26
N MET A 441 -4.99 -0.60 -27.23
CA MET A 441 -5.25 -1.06 -25.87
C MET A 441 -6.74 -1.30 -25.64
N THR A 442 -7.06 -2.42 -24.99
CA THR A 442 -8.44 -2.86 -24.74
C THR A 442 -8.81 -2.77 -23.26
N THR A 443 -7.81 -2.71 -22.38
CA THR A 443 -8.05 -2.88 -20.95
C THR A 443 -7.06 -2.08 -20.11
N LEU A 444 -7.57 -1.39 -19.09
CA LEU A 444 -6.81 -0.81 -17.99
C LEU A 444 -6.88 -1.76 -16.78
N ARG A 445 -5.72 -2.08 -16.21
CA ARG A 445 -5.58 -2.67 -14.88
C ARG A 445 -4.89 -1.69 -13.93
N ILE A 446 -5.37 -1.65 -12.70
CA ILE A 446 -4.82 -0.82 -11.63
C ILE A 446 -4.15 -1.72 -10.59
N GLY A 447 -2.90 -1.43 -10.26
CA GLY A 447 -2.09 -2.15 -9.27
C GLY A 447 -1.67 -3.57 -9.66
N ASP A 448 -1.88 -3.98 -10.92
CA ASP A 448 -1.56 -5.32 -11.41
C ASP A 448 -1.29 -5.34 -12.92
N SER A 449 -0.77 -6.47 -13.41
CA SER A 449 -0.60 -6.76 -14.84
C SER A 449 -1.60 -7.84 -15.31
N THR A 450 -1.46 -8.30 -16.54
CA THR A 450 -2.15 -9.50 -17.04
C THR A 450 -1.67 -10.82 -16.42
N THR A 451 -0.52 -10.81 -15.75
CA THR A 451 0.10 -11.97 -15.09
C THR A 451 -0.04 -11.88 -13.57
N SER A 452 -0.38 -13.01 -12.94
CA SER A 452 -0.84 -13.10 -11.53
C SER A 452 0.21 -12.85 -10.44
N ASN A 453 1.47 -12.58 -10.80
CA ASN A 453 2.57 -12.38 -9.85
C ASN A 453 3.23 -11.00 -9.93
N ARG A 454 2.57 -10.03 -10.58
CA ARG A 454 3.11 -8.67 -10.78
C ARG A 454 2.25 -7.59 -10.13
N SER A 455 1.43 -7.96 -9.15
CA SER A 455 0.66 -7.00 -8.37
C SER A 455 1.58 -6.15 -7.51
N ILE A 456 1.18 -4.90 -7.29
CA ILE A 456 2.03 -3.89 -6.66
C ILE A 456 2.29 -4.14 -5.18
N ASN A 457 1.39 -4.87 -4.50
CA ASN A 457 1.40 -5.09 -3.05
C ASN A 457 1.57 -3.79 -2.27
N SER A 458 0.77 -2.80 -2.66
CA SER A 458 0.83 -1.45 -2.15
C SER A 458 -0.48 -0.74 -2.46
N THR A 459 -0.52 0.54 -2.14
CA THR A 459 -1.70 1.37 -2.30
C THR A 459 -1.52 2.39 -3.41
N ILE A 460 -2.62 2.70 -4.08
CA ILE A 460 -2.71 3.73 -5.12
C ILE A 460 -3.70 4.77 -4.66
N GLU A 461 -3.27 6.02 -4.59
CA GLU A 461 -4.11 7.14 -4.14
C GLU A 461 -4.98 7.63 -5.28
N LYS A 462 -4.38 7.88 -6.45
CA LYS A 462 -5.07 8.51 -7.58
C LYS A 462 -4.59 7.94 -8.90
N PHE A 463 -5.52 7.77 -9.83
CA PHE A 463 -5.23 7.52 -11.24
C PHE A 463 -6.10 8.44 -12.11
N ARG A 464 -5.50 9.10 -13.10
CA ARG A 464 -6.22 9.94 -14.06
C ARG A 464 -5.75 9.66 -15.46
N TYR A 465 -6.68 9.64 -16.40
CA TYR A 465 -6.40 9.52 -17.83
C TYR A 465 -6.97 10.71 -18.59
N TYR A 466 -6.15 11.31 -19.44
CA TYR A 466 -6.52 12.36 -20.38
C TYR A 466 -6.44 11.78 -21.79
N PRO A 467 -7.46 11.94 -22.64
CA PRO A 467 -7.51 11.36 -23.99
C PRO A 467 -6.70 12.20 -25.01
N SER A 468 -5.62 12.82 -24.55
CA SER A 468 -4.70 13.64 -25.33
C SER A 468 -3.30 13.60 -24.72
N ARG A 469 -2.27 13.77 -25.57
CA ARG A 469 -0.91 14.06 -25.12
C ARG A 469 -0.86 15.51 -24.68
N VAL A 470 -0.79 15.77 -23.37
CA VAL A 470 -0.67 17.14 -22.86
C VAL A 470 0.71 17.71 -23.20
N GLY A 471 0.85 19.04 -23.21
CA GLY A 471 2.14 19.68 -23.42
C GLY A 471 3.11 19.41 -22.25
N ASP A 472 4.41 19.39 -22.52
CA ASP A 472 5.43 18.98 -21.55
C ASP A 472 5.41 19.83 -20.26
N ALA A 473 5.17 21.13 -20.37
CA ALA A 473 5.00 22.01 -19.20
C ALA A 473 3.77 21.61 -18.35
N GLN A 474 2.65 21.25 -19.00
CA GLN A 474 1.46 20.76 -18.30
C GLN A 474 1.72 19.38 -17.68
N LEU A 475 2.44 18.51 -18.39
CA LEU A 475 2.81 17.19 -17.88
C LEU A 475 3.64 17.29 -16.59
N GLN A 476 4.60 18.21 -16.54
CA GLN A 476 5.40 18.46 -15.35
C GLN A 476 4.53 18.98 -14.20
N LEU A 477 3.66 19.95 -14.47
CA LEU A 477 2.73 20.54 -13.49
C LEU A 477 1.78 19.50 -12.87
N LEU A 478 1.35 18.48 -13.61
CA LEU A 478 0.53 17.40 -13.06
C LEU A 478 1.21 16.67 -11.90
N THR A 479 2.54 16.71 -11.81
CA THR A 479 3.32 15.93 -10.84
C THR A 479 3.95 16.74 -9.71
N GLN A 480 3.72 18.06 -9.67
CA GLN A 480 4.20 18.91 -8.57
C GLN A 480 3.46 18.65 -7.26
#